data_AF-A0A1X4HS97-F1
#
_entry.id   AF-A0A1X4HS97-F1
#
_cell.length_a   1.000
_cell.length_b   1.000
_cell.length_c   1.000
_cell.angle_alpha   90.00
_cell.angle_beta   90.00
_cell.angle_gamma   90.00
#
_symmetry.space_group_name_H-M   'P 1'
#
loop_
_entity.id
_entity.type
_entity.pdbx_description
1 polymer ?
#
loop_
_entity_poly.entity_id
_entity_poly.type
_entity_poly.pdbx_seq_one_letter_code
_entity_poly.pdbx_strand_id
1 'polypeptide(L)'
;APAPAVREVRGRGLMIGIELAKPGTDEADPAAASAVLEAARAGGLLIGKGGGHNTSALRVAPPLSLNVAEAEEGAGILERALRSTS
;
A
#
# COMPACT_ATOMS: atom_id res chain seq x y z
N ALA A 1 -15.00 -0.05 12.77
CA ALA A 1 -14.53 1.35 12.63
C ALA A 1 -14.63 1.71 11.15
N PRO A 2 -14.75 3.00 10.77
CA PRO A 2 -14.71 3.34 9.35
C PRO A 2 -13.35 2.96 8.74
N ALA A 3 -13.40 2.57 7.47
CA ALA A 3 -12.38 1.96 6.63
C ALA A 3 -11.38 2.93 5.96
N PRO A 4 -10.05 2.91 6.21
CA PRO A 4 -9.07 3.79 5.59
C PRO A 4 -9.21 3.88 4.06
N ALA A 5 -9.08 5.09 3.51
CA ALA A 5 -9.23 5.36 2.09
C ALA A 5 -7.88 5.66 1.43
N VAL A 6 -7.72 5.23 0.17
CA VAL A 6 -6.61 5.68 -0.68
C VAL A 6 -6.86 7.15 -1.02
N ARG A 7 -6.03 8.03 -0.47
CA ARG A 7 -6.12 9.48 -0.69
C ARG A 7 -5.43 9.89 -2.00
N GLU A 8 -4.23 9.35 -2.23
CA GLU A 8 -3.39 9.71 -3.37
C GLU A 8 -2.58 8.51 -3.84
N VAL A 9 -2.42 8.39 -5.16
CA VAL A 9 -1.43 7.51 -5.79
C VAL A 9 -0.47 8.39 -6.59
N ARG A 10 0.83 8.24 -6.34
CA ARG A 10 1.90 9.02 -6.99
C ARG A 10 3.07 8.15 -7.40
N GLY A 11 3.98 8.72 -8.19
CA GLY A 11 5.19 8.04 -8.66
C GLY A 11 5.19 7.81 -10.17
N ARG A 12 6.27 7.22 -10.68
CA ARG A 12 6.47 6.95 -12.12
C ARG A 12 7.27 5.65 -12.30
N GLY A 13 6.98 4.92 -13.37
CA GLY A 13 7.61 3.63 -13.65
C GLY A 13 7.37 2.63 -12.52
N LEU A 14 8.42 1.90 -12.12
CA LEU A 14 8.38 0.90 -11.04
C LEU A 14 8.67 1.48 -9.65
N MET A 15 8.30 2.75 -9.41
CA MET A 15 8.36 3.37 -8.09
C MET A 15 7.08 4.13 -7.80
N ILE A 16 6.18 3.49 -7.06
CA ILE A 16 4.80 3.96 -6.79
C ILE A 16 4.63 4.17 -5.29
N GLY A 17 3.99 5.28 -4.92
CA GLY A 17 3.57 5.63 -3.57
C GLY A 17 2.05 5.68 -3.45
N ILE A 18 1.52 5.17 -2.34
CA ILE A 18 0.09 5.15 -2.02
C ILE A 18 -0.10 5.78 -0.64
N GLU A 19 -0.86 6.88 -0.55
CA GLU A 19 -1.18 7.54 0.72
C GLU A 19 -2.52 7.06 1.25
N LEU A 20 -2.54 6.68 2.53
CA LEU A 20 -3.76 6.34 3.23
C LEU A 20 -4.18 7.46 4.18
N ALA A 21 -5.47 7.78 4.15
CA ALA A 21 -6.08 8.73 5.07
C ALA A 21 -7.26 8.09 5.80
N LYS A 22 -7.59 8.66 6.95
CA LYS A 22 -8.80 8.30 7.67
C LYS A 22 -10.02 8.60 6.80
N PRO A 23 -11.11 7.85 6.97
CA PRO A 23 -12.17 7.82 5.96
C PRO A 23 -13.03 9.07 6.07
N GLY A 24 -13.26 9.73 4.94
CA GLY A 24 -13.97 11.01 4.92
C GLY A 24 -13.17 12.19 5.45
N THR A 25 -11.85 12.04 5.67
CA THR A 25 -10.95 13.14 6.09
C THR A 25 -9.67 13.14 5.25
N ASP A 26 -8.85 14.18 5.41
CA ASP A 26 -7.50 14.26 4.85
C ASP A 26 -6.40 13.87 5.86
N GLU A 27 -6.79 13.40 7.05
CA GLU A 27 -5.85 13.03 8.11
C GLU A 27 -5.13 11.74 7.75
N ALA A 28 -3.79 11.75 7.75
CA ALA A 28 -2.97 10.58 7.48
C ALA A 28 -3.33 9.41 8.43
N ASP A 29 -3.28 8.18 7.91
CA ASP A 29 -3.52 6.97 8.70
C ASP A 29 -2.30 6.01 8.71
N PRO A 30 -1.29 6.28 9.56
CA PRO A 30 -0.12 5.41 9.69
C PRO A 30 -0.43 4.01 10.24
N ALA A 31 -1.50 3.88 11.02
CA ALA A 31 -1.93 2.61 11.59
C ALA A 31 -2.48 1.70 10.48
N ALA A 32 -3.35 2.25 9.63
CA ALA A 32 -3.83 1.56 8.43
C ALA A 32 -2.69 1.14 7.50
N ALA A 33 -1.73 2.04 7.23
CA ALA A 33 -0.57 1.68 6.38
C ALA A 33 0.23 0.52 6.97
N SER A 34 0.37 0.46 8.29
CA SER A 34 1.05 -0.64 8.97
C SER A 34 0.23 -1.95 8.90
N ALA A 35 -1.10 -1.87 9.01
CA ALA A 35 -1.98 -3.03 8.84
C ALA A 35 -1.97 -3.57 7.40
N VAL A 36 -2.00 -2.70 6.38
CA VAL A 36 -1.92 -3.10 4.97
C VAL A 36 -0.58 -3.76 4.67
N LEU A 37 0.51 -3.21 5.20
CA LEU A 37 1.85 -3.79 5.07
C LEU A 37 1.88 -5.23 5.59
N GLU A 38 1.35 -5.48 6.78
CA GLU A 38 1.30 -6.82 7.36
C GLU A 38 0.36 -7.76 6.62
N ALA A 39 -0.79 -7.27 6.15
CA ALA A 39 -1.73 -8.06 5.36
C ALA A 39 -1.13 -8.45 3.99
N ALA A 40 -0.43 -7.52 3.32
CA ALA A 40 0.29 -7.79 2.09
C ALA A 40 1.39 -8.84 2.32
N ARG A 41 2.17 -8.70 3.40
CA ARG A 41 3.20 -9.66 3.80
C ARG A 41 2.63 -11.06 4.04
N ALA A 42 1.50 -11.16 4.75
CA ALA A 42 0.79 -12.41 4.98
C ALA A 42 0.28 -13.05 3.68
N GLY A 43 -0.08 -12.22 2.69
CA GLY A 43 -0.45 -12.65 1.35
C GLY A 43 0.71 -12.97 0.40
N GLY A 44 1.96 -12.90 0.87
CA GLY A 44 3.16 -13.19 0.07
C GLY A 44 3.76 -12.01 -0.68
N LEU A 45 3.25 -10.79 -0.49
CA LEU A 45 3.75 -9.58 -1.13
C LEU A 45 4.57 -8.72 -0.17
N LEU A 46 5.82 -8.43 -0.54
CA LEU A 46 6.67 -7.50 0.21
C LEU A 46 6.60 -6.10 -0.41
N ILE A 47 6.05 -5.16 0.34
CA ILE A 47 6.08 -3.72 0.02
C ILE A 47 6.82 -2.95 1.11
N GLY A 48 7.17 -1.70 0.84
CA GLY A 48 7.78 -0.80 1.82
C GLY A 48 6.77 0.16 2.42
N LYS A 49 7.18 0.80 3.51
CA LYS A 49 6.51 1.96 4.10
C LYS A 49 7.50 3.13 4.11
N GLY A 50 7.17 4.24 3.43
CA GLY A 50 8.12 5.32 3.16
C GLY A 50 7.98 6.51 4.10
N GLY A 51 9.06 7.08 4.64
CA GLY A 51 9.01 8.30 5.48
C GLY A 51 9.11 8.08 7.00
N GLY A 52 9.69 6.96 7.45
CA GLY A 52 9.93 6.67 8.87
C GLY A 52 8.76 5.98 9.58
N HIS A 53 8.83 5.87 10.91
CA HIS A 53 7.90 5.05 11.71
C HIS A 53 6.44 5.51 11.66
N ASN A 54 6.18 6.81 11.55
CA ASN A 54 4.84 7.43 11.63
C ASN A 54 4.22 7.82 10.28
N THR A 55 4.62 7.16 9.20
CA THR A 55 4.09 7.46 7.87
C THR A 55 2.87 6.62 7.47
N SER A 56 1.98 7.22 6.68
CA SER A 56 0.83 6.63 6.00
C SER A 56 1.12 6.16 4.57
N ALA A 57 2.34 6.41 4.07
CA ALA A 57 2.69 6.13 2.69
C ALA A 57 3.24 4.71 2.51
N LEU A 58 2.57 3.90 1.68
CA LEU A 58 3.07 2.63 1.17
C LEU A 58 3.95 2.87 -0.06
N ARG A 59 4.97 2.04 -0.25
CA ARG A 59 5.91 2.10 -1.38
C ARG A 59 5.97 0.76 -2.11
N VAL A 60 5.65 0.78 -3.39
CA VAL A 60 5.83 -0.34 -4.32
C VAL A 60 7.05 -0.05 -5.20
N ALA A 61 8.11 -0.82 -5.01
CA ALA A 61 9.37 -0.67 -5.73
C ALA A 61 9.98 -2.06 -6.02
N PRO A 62 9.39 -2.81 -6.97
CA PRO A 62 9.84 -4.16 -7.32
C PRO A 62 11.18 -4.12 -8.09
N PRO A 63 11.86 -5.27 -8.25
CA PRO A 63 13.01 -5.38 -9.15
C PRO A 63 12.65 -4.99 -10.58
N LEU A 64 13.62 -4.43 -11.33
CA LEU A 64 13.40 -4.03 -12.73
C LEU A 64 13.18 -5.21 -13.69
N SER A 65 13.43 -6.43 -13.23
CA SER A 65 13.18 -7.68 -13.95
C SER A 65 11.73 -8.17 -13.85
N LEU A 66 10.87 -7.48 -13.10
CA LEU A 66 9.47 -7.84 -12.91
C LEU A 66 8.75 -7.98 -14.25
N ASN A 67 7.98 -9.06 -14.41
CA ASN A 67 7.12 -9.25 -15.57
C ASN A 67 5.65 -8.85 -15.28
N VAL A 68 4.82 -8.81 -16.33
CA VAL A 68 3.42 -8.38 -16.20
C VAL A 68 2.60 -9.30 -15.31
N ALA A 69 2.79 -10.62 -15.39
CA ALA A 69 2.02 -11.57 -14.58
C ALA A 69 2.34 -11.43 -13.08
N GLU A 70 3.62 -11.24 -12.74
CA GLU A 70 4.04 -10.96 -11.36
C GLU A 70 3.48 -9.62 -10.87
N ALA A 71 3.42 -8.61 -11.74
CA ALA A 71 2.82 -7.32 -11.43
C ALA A 71 1.32 -7.44 -11.13
N GLU A 72 0.57 -8.21 -11.92
CA GLU A 72 -0.85 -8.48 -11.72
C GLU A 72 -1.10 -9.28 -10.42
N GLU A 73 -0.28 -10.30 -10.16
CA GLU A 73 -0.35 -11.07 -8.91
C GLU A 73 -0.14 -10.17 -7.69
N GLY A 74 0.94 -9.36 -7.72
CA GLY A 74 1.24 -8.42 -6.65
C GLY A 74 0.16 -7.37 -6.47
N ALA A 75 -0.38 -6.81 -7.56
CA ALA A 75 -1.48 -5.85 -7.50
C ALA A 75 -2.74 -6.47 -6.87
N GLY A 76 -3.05 -7.73 -7.21
CA GLY A 76 -4.18 -8.45 -6.62
C GLY A 76 -4.02 -8.73 -5.12
N ILE A 77 -2.80 -9.06 -4.67
CA ILE A 77 -2.51 -9.21 -3.22
C ILE A 77 -2.66 -7.87 -2.52
N LEU A 78 -2.11 -6.79 -3.09
CA LEU A 78 -2.21 -5.44 -2.53
C LEU A 78 -3.66 -4.95 -2.44
N GLU A 79 -4.47 -5.19 -3.47
CA GLU A 79 -5.89 -4.85 -3.46
C GLU A 79 -6.63 -5.57 -2.32
N ARG A 80 -6.40 -6.88 -2.15
CA ARG A 80 -6.99 -7.64 -1.04
C ARG A 80 -6.53 -7.13 0.32
N ALA A 81 -5.25 -6.80 0.46
CA ALA A 81 -4.70 -6.24 1.68
C ALA A 81 -5.37 -4.91 2.05
N LEU A 82 -5.47 -3.98 1.09
CA LEU A 82 -6.17 -2.70 1.25
C LEU A 82 -7.61 -2.92 1.72
N ARG A 83 -8.37 -3.77 1.01
CA ARG A 83 -9.77 -4.09 1.35
C ARG A 83 -9.95 -4.79 2.69
N SER A 84 -9.00 -5.61 3.12
CA SER A 84 -9.08 -6.31 4.42
C SER A 84 -8.89 -5.40 5.62
N THR A 85 -8.28 -4.24 5.39
CA THR A 85 -8.04 -3.21 6.40
C THR A 85 -8.99 -2.03 6.30
N SER A 86 -9.85 -2.04 5.27
CA SER A 86 -10.98 -1.15 5.05
C SER A 86 -12.21 -1.66 5.83
#